data_AF-A0A483CXN8-F1
#
_entry.id   AF-A0A483CXN8-F1
#
_cell.length_a   1.000
_cell.length_b   1.000
_cell.length_c   1.000
_cell.angle_alpha   90.00
_cell.angle_beta   90.00
_cell.angle_gamma   90.00
#
_symmetry.space_group_name_H-M   'P 1'
#
loop_
_entity.id
_entity.type
_entity.pdbx_description
1 polymer ?
#
loop_
_entity_poly.entity_id
_entity_poly.type
_entity_poly.pdbx_seq_one_letter_code
_entity_poly.pdbx_strand_id
1 'polypeptide(L)'
;MSEDEANIAGLHMDAANDDIKKRAFELLQEIRDLCVATSENNKPDVRIIDLMDIRGDRIYFLTARGKHFCELPRACWAWLPASSSLY
;
A
#
# COMPACT_ATOMS: atom_id res chain seq x y z
N MET A 1 -16.15 -30.55 -23.41
CA MET A 1 -16.50 -29.66 -22.28
C MET A 1 -15.23 -29.56 -21.47
N SER A 2 -14.38 -28.59 -21.83
CA SER A 2 -13.06 -28.41 -21.23
C SER A 2 -13.24 -28.01 -19.78
N GLU A 3 -12.45 -28.65 -18.92
CA GLU A 3 -12.40 -28.43 -17.50
C GLU A 3 -12.31 -26.93 -17.21
N ASP A 4 -13.24 -26.42 -16.42
CA ASP A 4 -13.08 -25.14 -15.73
C ASP A 4 -11.91 -25.35 -14.75
N GLU A 5 -10.68 -25.31 -15.28
CA GLU A 5 -9.45 -25.47 -14.52
C GLU A 5 -9.51 -24.50 -13.35
N ALA A 6 -9.45 -25.04 -12.14
CA ALA A 6 -9.54 -24.27 -10.92
C ALA A 6 -8.44 -23.19 -10.95
N ASN A 7 -8.85 -21.95 -11.20
CA ASN A 7 -7.96 -20.80 -11.27
C ASN A 7 -8.35 -19.80 -10.18
N ILE A 8 -7.35 -19.16 -9.60
CA ILE A 8 -7.54 -18.06 -8.65
C ILE A 8 -7.04 -16.81 -9.33
N ALA A 9 -7.94 -15.86 -9.58
CA ALA A 9 -7.62 -14.59 -10.22
C ALA A 9 -6.90 -14.70 -11.59
N GLY A 10 -7.17 -15.78 -12.33
CA GLY A 10 -6.56 -16.07 -13.63
C GLY A 10 -5.21 -16.81 -13.56
N LEU A 11 -4.77 -17.23 -12.36
CA LEU A 11 -3.61 -18.10 -12.18
C LEU A 11 -4.04 -19.54 -11.92
N HIS A 12 -3.30 -20.50 -12.48
CA HIS A 12 -3.49 -21.92 -12.18
C HIS A 12 -3.10 -22.22 -10.72
N MET A 13 -3.67 -23.28 -10.13
CA MET A 13 -3.46 -23.61 -8.71
C MET A 13 -2.01 -23.97 -8.33
N ASP A 14 -1.17 -24.33 -9.29
CA ASP A 14 0.25 -24.64 -9.09
C ASP A 14 1.20 -23.46 -9.35
N ALA A 15 0.66 -22.25 -9.52
CA ALA A 15 1.44 -21.06 -9.80
C ALA A 15 2.51 -20.81 -8.73
N ALA A 16 3.69 -20.35 -9.16
CA ALA A 16 4.77 -20.01 -8.25
C ALA A 16 4.41 -18.78 -7.39
N ASN A 17 4.99 -18.69 -6.20
CA ASN A 17 4.74 -17.57 -5.27
C ASN A 17 5.03 -16.20 -5.91
N ASP A 18 6.04 -16.12 -6.79
CA ASP A 18 6.40 -14.87 -7.47
C ASP A 18 5.32 -14.45 -8.49
N ASP A 19 4.70 -15.41 -9.18
CA ASP A 19 3.60 -15.15 -10.12
C ASP A 19 2.34 -14.69 -9.38
N ILE A 20 2.05 -15.32 -8.24
CA ILE A 20 0.95 -14.92 -7.35
C ILE A 20 1.15 -13.49 -6.85
N LYS A 21 2.37 -13.16 -6.40
CA LYS A 21 2.72 -11.82 -5.90
C LYS A 21 2.59 -10.77 -7.00
N LYS A 22 3.10 -11.07 -8.20
CA LYS A 22 2.99 -10.18 -9.36
C LYS A 22 1.52 -9.92 -9.70
N ARG A 23 0.69 -10.97 -9.77
CA ARG A 23 -0.74 -10.83 -10.05
C ARG A 23 -1.47 -10.03 -8.99
N ALA A 24 -1.12 -10.22 -7.72
CA ALA A 24 -1.69 -9.42 -6.63
C ALA A 24 -1.38 -7.92 -6.82
N PHE A 25 -0.15 -7.55 -7.16
CA PHE A 25 0.19 -6.14 -7.40
C PHE A 25 -0.49 -5.56 -8.64
N GLU A 26 -0.65 -6.33 -9.72
CA GLU A 26 -1.43 -5.92 -10.89
C GLU A 26 -2.89 -5.62 -10.51
N LEU A 27 -3.53 -6.49 -9.74
CA LEU A 27 -4.89 -6.28 -9.26
C LEU A 27 -5.01 -5.04 -8.36
N LEU A 28 -4.03 -4.80 -7.48
CA LEU A 28 -4.04 -3.60 -6.64
C LEU A 28 -3.93 -2.32 -7.48
N GLN A 29 -3.15 -2.33 -8.57
CA GLN A 29 -3.07 -1.21 -9.51
C GLN A 29 -4.38 -0.96 -10.27
N GLU A 30 -5.16 -2.01 -10.55
CA GLU A 30 -6.49 -1.90 -11.17
C GLU A 30 -7.52 -1.29 -10.21
N ILE A 31 -7.53 -1.73 -8.93
CA ILE A 31 -8.50 -1.27 -7.92
C ILE A 31 -8.26 0.18 -7.48
N ARG A 32 -6.98 0.55 -7.31
CA ARG A 32 -6.49 1.84 -6.79
C ARG A 32 -6.89 2.17 -5.34
N ASP A 33 -8.08 1.84 -4.88
CA ASP A 33 -8.54 2.15 -3.52
C ASP A 33 -8.20 1.01 -2.55
N LEU A 34 -7.42 1.30 -1.50
CA LEU A 34 -6.96 0.31 -0.53
C LEU A 34 -7.41 0.64 0.89
N CYS A 35 -7.97 -0.34 1.59
CA CYS A 35 -8.16 -0.25 3.04
C CYS A 35 -6.85 -0.60 3.75
N VAL A 36 -6.25 0.38 4.43
CA VAL A 36 -5.07 0.17 5.27
C VAL A 36 -5.46 0.30 6.72
N ALA A 37 -5.11 -0.73 7.50
CA ALA A 37 -5.27 -0.74 8.94
C ALA A 37 -3.96 -0.35 9.63
N THR A 38 -4.03 0.62 10.53
CA THR A 38 -2.94 1.01 11.41
C THR A 38 -3.34 0.67 12.85
N SER A 39 -2.36 0.47 13.75
CA SER A 39 -2.65 0.25 15.17
C SER A 39 -2.39 1.54 15.92
N GLU A 40 -3.42 2.12 16.51
CA GLU A 40 -3.32 3.24 17.44
C GLU A 40 -3.82 2.77 18.81
N ASN A 41 -2.98 2.87 19.84
CA ASN A 41 -3.31 2.39 21.20
C ASN A 41 -3.80 0.92 21.25
N ASN A 42 -3.19 0.03 20.47
CA ASN A 42 -3.60 -1.38 20.31
C ASN A 42 -5.02 -1.59 19.76
N LYS A 43 -5.59 -0.58 19.12
CA LYS A 43 -6.87 -0.68 18.41
C LYS A 43 -6.65 -0.49 16.91
N PRO A 44 -7.26 -1.33 16.07
CA PRO A 44 -7.17 -1.14 14.62
C PRO A 44 -7.96 0.12 14.22
N ASP A 45 -7.28 1.05 13.56
CA ASP A 45 -7.89 2.17 12.84
C ASP A 45 -7.74 1.90 11.33
N VAL A 46 -8.87 1.89 10.61
CA VAL A 46 -8.90 1.51 9.18
C VAL A 46 -9.25 2.73 8.36
N ARG A 47 -8.47 2.98 7.31
CA ARG A 47 -8.65 4.12 6.40
C ARG A 47 -8.54 3.65 4.95
N ILE A 48 -9.36 4.25 4.08
CA ILE A 48 -9.24 4.06 2.64
C ILE A 48 -8.19 5.05 2.13
N ILE A 49 -7.25 4.57 1.32
CA ILE A 49 -6.22 5.36 0.66
C ILE A 49 -6.16 5.05 -0.83
N ASP A 50 -5.76 6.06 -1.59
CA ASP A 50 -5.52 5.91 -3.01
C ASP A 50 -4.08 5.41 -3.22
N LEU A 51 -3.94 4.27 -3.89
CA LEU A 51 -2.68 3.75 -4.38
C LEU A 51 -2.15 4.66 -5.48
N MET A 52 -0.95 5.18 -5.29
CA MET A 52 -0.31 6.07 -6.25
C MET A 52 0.63 5.32 -7.19
N ASP A 53 1.40 4.38 -6.64
CA ASP A 53 2.41 3.64 -7.40
C ASP A 53 2.80 2.33 -6.70
N ILE A 54 3.29 1.34 -7.45
CA ILE A 54 3.93 0.13 -6.93
C ILE A 54 5.28 -0.04 -7.62
N ARG A 55 6.36 -0.16 -6.83
CA ARG A 55 7.71 -0.39 -7.37
C ARG A 55 8.38 -1.55 -6.65
N GLY A 56 8.64 -2.63 -7.38
CA GLY A 56 9.10 -3.89 -6.80
C GLY A 56 8.10 -4.36 -5.76
N ASP A 57 8.55 -4.42 -4.49
CA ASP A 57 7.75 -4.92 -3.37
C ASP A 57 7.18 -3.81 -2.49
N ARG A 58 7.11 -2.58 -3.01
CA ARG A 58 6.73 -1.39 -2.23
C ARG A 58 5.50 -0.73 -2.84
N ILE A 59 4.54 -0.43 -1.97
CA ILE A 59 3.34 0.35 -2.26
C ILE A 59 3.57 1.80 -1.83
N TYR A 60 3.25 2.74 -2.71
CA TYR A 60 3.36 4.17 -2.47
C TYR A 60 1.96 4.80 -2.50
N PHE A 61 1.68 5.64 -1.51
CA PHE A 61 0.43 6.38 -1.38
C PHE A 61 0.70 7.76 -0.79
N LEU A 62 -0.21 8.70 -1.00
CA LEU A 62 -0.16 10.02 -0.39
C LEU A 62 -1.05 10.07 0.85
N THR A 63 -0.59 10.79 1.87
CA THR A 63 -1.39 11.08 3.06
C THR A 63 -1.26 12.56 3.42
N ALA A 64 -2.31 13.12 4.03
CA ALA A 64 -2.29 14.51 4.45
C ALA A 64 -1.24 14.73 5.55
N ARG A 65 -0.46 15.82 5.42
CA ARG A 65 0.54 16.21 6.41
C ARG A 65 -0.10 16.38 7.79
N GLY A 66 0.46 15.72 8.80
CA GLY A 66 -0.03 15.79 10.18
C GLY A 66 -1.14 14.79 10.53
N LYS A 67 -1.58 13.94 9.60
CA LYS A 67 -2.42 12.79 9.96
C LYS A 67 -1.55 11.67 10.52
N HIS A 68 -1.98 11.08 11.64
CA HIS A 68 -1.38 9.90 12.25
C HIS A 68 -1.68 8.66 11.39
N PHE A 69 -1.05 8.57 10.21
CA PHE A 69 -1.16 7.39 9.35
C PHE A 69 -0.12 6.33 9.72
N CYS A 70 0.98 6.79 10.26
CA CYS A 70 2.01 5.98 10.87
C CYS A 70 2.41 6.77 12.12
N GLU A 71 2.64 6.11 13.25
CA GLU A 71 3.63 6.61 14.20
C GLU A 71 5.01 6.48 13.52
N LEU A 72 5.23 7.22 12.43
CA LEU A 72 6.57 7.56 12.04
C LEU A 72 7.08 8.40 13.21
N PRO A 73 8.14 7.98 13.92
CA PRO A 73 8.80 8.88 14.85
C PRO A 73 9.02 10.20 14.10
N ARG A 74 8.85 11.33 14.80
CA ARG A 74 8.96 12.72 14.31
C ARG A 74 10.30 13.05 13.61
N ALA A 75 10.69 12.28 12.61
CA ALA A 75 12.02 12.14 12.03
C ALA A 75 12.00 12.21 10.51
N CYS A 76 10.87 12.55 9.89
CA CYS A 76 10.85 13.23 8.59
C CYS A 76 10.98 14.76 8.80
N TRP A 77 12.00 15.16 9.57
CA TRP A 77 12.48 16.54 9.71
C TRP A 77 13.90 16.70 9.14
N ALA A 78 14.29 15.84 8.20
CA ALA A 78 15.57 15.94 7.53
C ALA A 78 15.37 16.03 6.01
N TRP A 79 14.67 17.06 5.55
CA TRP A 79 14.90 17.69 4.23
C TRP A 79 14.15 19.03 4.15
N LEU A 80 14.38 19.90 5.13
CA LEU A 80 14.15 21.33 5.02
C LEU A 80 15.35 21.97 5.73
N PRO A 81 16.18 22.79 5.07
CA PRO A 81 17.19 23.56 5.79
C PRO A 81 16.47 24.44 6.82
N ALA A 82 16.82 24.23 8.08
CA ALA A 82 16.37 25.05 9.18
C ALA A 82 17.00 26.44 9.09
N SER A 83 16.44 27.32 8.25
CA SER A 83 16.50 28.78 8.42
C SER A 83 15.71 29.51 7.33
N SER A 84 14.43 29.74 7.57
CA SER A 84 13.83 31.04 7.27
C SER A 84 12.55 31.18 8.08
N SER A 85 12.74 31.70 9.29
CA SER A 85 11.73 32.45 10.00
C SER A 85 11.12 33.49 9.05
N LEU A 86 9.82 33.45 8.84
CA LEU A 86 9.03 34.64 8.51
C LEU A 86 7.57 34.35 8.87
N TYR A 87 7.10 35.19 9.80
CA TYR A 87 5.77 35.32 10.41
C TYR A 87 5.49 34.46 11.63
#